data_AF-A0A2T5M914-F1
#
_entry.id   AF-A0A2T5M914-F1
#
_cell.length_a   1.000
_cell.length_b   1.000
_cell.length_c   1.000
_cell.angle_alpha   90.00
_cell.angle_beta   90.00
_cell.angle_gamma   90.00
#
_symmetry.space_group_name_H-M   'P 1'
#
loop_
_entity.id
_entity.type
_entity.pdbx_description
1 polymer ?
#
loop_
_entity_poly.entity_id
_entity_poly.type
_entity_poly.pdbx_seq_one_letter_code
_entity_poly.pdbx_strand_id
1 'polypeptide(L)'
;MSSRVASHSGSWYSDDRRTLTRELDQWLAQVPDTIEGLGSLPVPGARVIIAPHAGYSYSGACAAYAYKALDLSKANRIFVIGPSHHRYFTTLALPALTGYYTPLSDDPLPLDTELISKLLTSTATAPDGSSLGFETMTRSTDEDEHSIELHLPYIHRRLQLQHPDKPTAQYPPLVPIMVGSTSTMTERAFGTLLAPYLEDPTNAFVISSDFCHWGLRFRYTYYVPQAPHPGPRLPLSSTALPQPGDEPSDIEAKMEVAAAGQSLQRRDRIGRGQPEIHESISTFDIATMAAITTGRAASFADILETTGNTVCGRHPIGVIMSAIEQATKPDGGQNGKFHFIRYERSSDITDVHDSSVSYVSAFALL
;
A
#
# COMPACT_ATOMS: atom_id res chain seq x y z
N MET A 1 1.92 -19.52 -22.36
CA MET A 1 1.13 -18.53 -21.61
C MET A 1 1.55 -17.15 -22.08
N SER A 2 0.60 -16.24 -22.26
CA SER A 2 0.82 -14.89 -22.79
C SER A 2 0.95 -13.87 -21.65
N SER A 3 1.58 -12.74 -21.92
CA SER A 3 1.75 -11.63 -20.96
C SER A 3 0.50 -10.75 -20.87
N ARG A 4 0.32 -10.07 -19.72
CA ARG A 4 -0.73 -9.07 -19.48
C ARG A 4 -0.38 -7.76 -20.18
N VAL A 5 -1.34 -7.12 -20.87
CA VAL A 5 -1.11 -5.78 -21.43
C VAL A 5 -1.16 -4.70 -20.33
N ALA A 6 -0.64 -3.51 -20.63
CA ALA A 6 -0.74 -2.32 -19.77
C ALA A 6 -2.09 -1.62 -20.00
N SER A 7 -3.19 -2.24 -19.55
CA SER A 7 -4.57 -1.84 -19.86
C SER A 7 -4.98 -0.45 -19.35
N HIS A 8 -4.28 0.09 -18.33
CA HIS A 8 -4.55 1.40 -17.76
C HIS A 8 -3.58 2.50 -18.24
N SER A 9 -2.61 2.13 -19.09
CA SER A 9 -1.73 3.11 -19.75
C SER A 9 -2.53 4.05 -20.68
N GLY A 10 -2.13 5.32 -20.72
CA GLY A 10 -2.81 6.38 -21.48
C GLY A 10 -4.00 7.02 -20.75
N SER A 11 -4.37 6.51 -19.58
CA SER A 11 -5.46 7.07 -18.75
C SER A 11 -5.05 7.29 -17.29
N TRP A 12 -4.51 6.28 -16.63
CA TRP A 12 -4.05 6.38 -15.23
C TRP A 12 -2.61 6.87 -15.11
N TYR A 13 -1.81 6.63 -16.14
CA TYR A 13 -0.43 7.08 -16.30
C TYR A 13 -0.10 7.17 -17.80
N SER A 14 0.98 7.87 -18.16
CA SER A 14 1.34 8.09 -19.57
C SER A 14 1.65 6.76 -20.29
N ASP A 15 1.13 6.58 -21.50
CA ASP A 15 1.47 5.49 -22.43
C ASP A 15 2.73 5.80 -23.27
N ASP A 16 3.21 7.03 -23.26
CA ASP A 16 4.45 7.43 -23.93
C ASP A 16 5.67 7.10 -23.07
N ARG A 17 6.53 6.21 -23.58
CA ARG A 17 7.76 5.75 -22.90
C ARG A 17 8.60 6.90 -22.36
N ARG A 18 8.79 7.96 -23.15
CA ARG A 18 9.68 9.08 -22.79
C ARG A 18 9.06 9.94 -21.68
N THR A 19 7.77 10.22 -21.79
CA THR A 19 7.02 10.99 -20.80
C THR A 19 6.96 10.25 -19.47
N LEU A 20 6.56 8.98 -19.48
CA LEU A 20 6.49 8.16 -18.27
C LEU A 20 7.86 8.03 -17.58
N THR A 21 8.92 7.81 -18.36
CA THR A 21 10.30 7.77 -17.81
C THR A 21 10.66 9.07 -17.11
N ARG A 22 10.41 10.22 -17.76
CA ARG A 22 10.73 11.55 -17.22
C ARG A 22 9.94 11.84 -15.94
N GLU A 23 8.65 11.51 -15.91
CA GLU A 23 7.79 11.70 -14.74
C GLU A 23 8.31 10.91 -13.53
N LEU A 24 8.58 9.61 -13.72
CA LEU A 24 9.13 8.75 -12.68
C LEU A 24 10.50 9.23 -12.19
N ASP A 25 11.40 9.60 -13.10
CA ASP A 25 12.72 10.14 -12.75
C ASP A 25 12.61 11.44 -11.97
N GLN A 26 11.73 12.35 -12.39
CA GLN A 26 11.51 13.62 -11.73
C GLN A 26 10.99 13.42 -10.31
N TRP A 27 10.00 12.55 -10.10
CA TRP A 27 9.49 12.29 -8.76
C TRP A 27 10.51 11.59 -7.86
N LEU A 28 11.25 10.61 -8.37
CA LEU A 28 12.34 9.97 -7.62
C LEU A 28 13.47 10.95 -7.26
N ALA A 29 13.77 11.91 -8.13
CA ALA A 29 14.77 12.95 -7.88
C ALA A 29 14.30 13.99 -6.84
N GLN A 30 12.99 14.22 -6.69
CA GLN A 30 12.44 15.15 -5.70
C GLN A 30 12.47 14.62 -4.27
N VAL A 31 12.51 13.31 -4.09
CA VAL A 31 12.65 12.69 -2.76
C VAL A 31 14.09 12.94 -2.27
N PRO A 32 14.31 13.42 -1.02
CA PRO A 32 15.65 13.59 -0.48
C PRO A 32 16.46 12.28 -0.46
N ASP A 33 17.78 12.35 -0.66
CA ASP A 33 18.65 11.16 -0.58
C ASP A 33 18.88 10.69 0.88
N THR A 34 18.46 11.48 1.86
CA THR A 34 18.48 11.15 3.29
C THR A 34 17.22 11.69 3.93
N ILE A 35 16.55 10.87 4.73
CA ILE A 35 15.38 11.26 5.51
C ILE A 35 15.78 11.38 6.98
N GLU A 36 15.43 12.50 7.60
CA GLU A 36 15.68 12.74 9.03
C GLU A 36 15.05 11.63 9.89
N GLY A 37 15.83 11.08 10.81
CA GLY A 37 15.44 9.96 11.66
C GLY A 37 15.53 8.58 11.00
N LEU A 38 15.64 8.48 9.67
CA LEU A 38 15.60 7.21 8.93
C LEU A 38 16.86 6.91 8.11
N GLY A 39 17.70 7.91 7.85
CA GLY A 39 19.00 7.74 7.19
C GLY A 39 18.96 7.83 5.67
N SER A 40 20.00 7.31 5.01
CA SER A 40 20.18 7.38 3.56
C SER A 40 19.21 6.48 2.80
N LEU A 41 18.81 6.90 1.60
CA LEU A 41 17.97 6.11 0.70
C LEU A 41 18.80 5.45 -0.42
N PRO A 42 18.46 4.22 -0.86
CA PRO A 42 17.44 3.34 -0.27
C PRO A 42 17.83 2.93 1.14
N VAL A 43 16.83 2.69 1.99
CA VAL A 43 17.08 2.32 3.40
C VAL A 43 17.57 0.87 3.41
N PRO A 44 18.79 0.59 3.89
CA PRO A 44 19.34 -0.77 3.86
C PRO A 44 18.42 -1.77 4.57
N GLY A 45 18.01 -2.82 3.86
CA GLY A 45 17.10 -3.84 4.40
C GLY A 45 15.62 -3.46 4.44
N ALA A 46 15.22 -2.29 3.92
CA ALA A 46 13.81 -1.97 3.69
C ALA A 46 13.29 -2.76 2.49
N ARG A 47 12.70 -3.93 2.77
CA ARG A 47 12.23 -4.89 1.76
C ARG A 47 10.72 -4.88 1.55
N VAL A 48 9.96 -4.19 2.42
CA VAL A 48 8.51 -4.07 2.32
C VAL A 48 8.14 -2.60 2.21
N ILE A 49 7.24 -2.25 1.29
CA ILE A 49 6.69 -0.90 1.17
C ILE A 49 5.16 -0.90 1.12
N ILE A 50 4.56 0.18 1.59
CA ILE A 50 3.18 0.57 1.27
C ILE A 50 3.27 1.78 0.34
N ALA A 51 2.61 1.69 -0.83
CA ALA A 51 2.58 2.76 -1.82
C ALA A 51 1.16 2.90 -2.41
N PRO A 52 0.75 4.11 -2.84
CA PRO A 52 -0.56 4.36 -3.39
C PRO A 52 -0.71 3.83 -4.82
N HIS A 53 -1.96 3.66 -5.26
CA HIS A 53 -2.31 3.18 -6.60
C HIS A 53 -3.39 4.02 -7.30
N ALA A 54 -3.61 5.27 -6.88
CA ALA A 54 -4.31 6.23 -7.73
C ALA A 54 -3.51 6.55 -9.02
N GLY A 55 -4.16 7.25 -9.95
CA GLY A 55 -3.49 7.74 -11.16
C GLY A 55 -2.29 8.65 -10.83
N TYR A 56 -1.24 8.57 -11.65
CA TYR A 56 0.06 9.16 -11.34
C TYR A 56 0.05 10.68 -11.21
N SER A 57 -0.87 11.38 -11.87
CA SER A 57 -1.06 12.83 -11.68
C SER A 57 -1.45 13.21 -10.25
N TYR A 58 -2.00 12.28 -9.46
CA TYR A 58 -2.39 12.49 -8.06
C TYR A 58 -1.38 11.90 -7.08
N SER A 59 -1.00 10.63 -7.26
CA SER A 59 -0.25 9.87 -6.25
C SER A 59 1.19 9.55 -6.67
N GLY A 60 1.59 9.88 -7.90
CA GLY A 60 2.90 9.54 -8.46
C GLY A 60 4.05 10.08 -7.62
N ALA A 61 3.98 11.35 -7.23
CA ALA A 61 4.99 11.98 -6.37
C ALA A 61 5.04 11.35 -4.96
N CYS A 62 3.88 11.02 -4.39
CA CYS A 62 3.82 10.33 -3.09
C CYS A 62 4.48 8.95 -3.19
N ALA A 63 4.11 8.11 -4.17
CA ALA A 63 4.67 6.77 -4.37
C ALA A 63 6.20 6.75 -4.51
N ALA A 64 6.80 7.81 -5.06
CA ALA A 64 8.25 7.93 -5.19
C ALA A 64 8.99 7.78 -3.86
N TYR A 65 8.39 8.26 -2.76
CA TYR A 65 8.99 8.14 -1.43
C TYR A 65 9.17 6.67 -1.04
N ALA A 66 8.11 5.85 -1.16
CA ALA A 66 8.17 4.42 -0.91
C ALA A 66 9.20 3.73 -1.82
N TYR A 67 9.17 3.99 -3.13
CA TYR A 67 10.08 3.35 -4.08
C TYR A 67 11.54 3.77 -3.93
N LYS A 68 11.82 5.00 -3.50
CA LYS A 68 13.19 5.43 -3.20
C LYS A 68 13.70 4.82 -1.90
N ALA A 69 12.84 4.59 -0.91
CA ALA A 69 13.20 3.89 0.32
C ALA A 69 13.43 2.38 0.11
N LEU A 70 12.72 1.74 -0.82
CA LEU A 70 12.83 0.31 -1.13
C LEU A 70 14.25 -0.09 -1.59
N ASP A 71 14.86 -1.01 -0.84
CA ASP A 71 16.15 -1.62 -1.16
C ASP A 71 15.94 -2.90 -1.99
N LEU A 72 16.23 -2.80 -3.28
CA LEU A 72 16.18 -3.93 -4.22
C LEU A 72 17.55 -4.55 -4.48
N SER A 73 18.62 -4.13 -3.78
CA SER A 73 20.01 -4.55 -4.09
C SER A 73 20.25 -6.06 -4.05
N LYS A 74 19.45 -6.78 -3.24
CA LYS A 74 19.49 -8.24 -3.09
C LYS A 74 18.25 -8.95 -3.64
N ALA A 75 17.32 -8.20 -4.25
CA ALA A 75 16.03 -8.75 -4.65
C ALA A 75 16.21 -9.77 -5.78
N ASN A 76 15.80 -11.01 -5.53
CA ASN A 76 15.63 -12.07 -6.53
C ASN A 76 14.17 -12.26 -6.92
N ARG A 77 13.23 -11.70 -6.16
CA ARG A 77 11.80 -11.78 -6.42
C ARG A 77 11.05 -10.62 -5.77
N ILE A 78 10.01 -10.13 -6.43
CA ILE A 78 9.22 -9.00 -5.94
C ILE A 78 7.74 -9.40 -5.89
N PHE A 79 7.16 -9.48 -4.69
CA PHE A 79 5.73 -9.67 -4.50
C PHE A 79 5.01 -8.34 -4.66
N VAL A 80 3.92 -8.32 -5.43
CA VAL A 80 3.08 -7.13 -5.60
C VAL A 80 1.67 -7.51 -5.18
N ILE A 81 1.21 -6.96 -4.06
CA ILE A 81 0.00 -7.39 -3.38
C ILE A 81 -0.99 -6.23 -3.39
N GLY A 82 -2.10 -6.39 -4.09
CA GLY A 82 -3.10 -5.32 -4.23
C GLY A 82 -4.53 -5.78 -4.06
N PRO A 83 -5.43 -4.87 -3.66
CA PRO A 83 -6.85 -5.20 -3.49
C PRO A 83 -7.53 -5.42 -4.84
N SER A 84 -8.65 -6.15 -4.83
CA SER A 84 -9.58 -6.22 -5.95
C SER A 84 -10.66 -5.14 -5.83
N HIS A 85 -10.80 -4.31 -6.85
CA HIS A 85 -11.86 -3.29 -6.97
C HIS A 85 -13.03 -3.77 -7.83
N HIS A 86 -12.77 -4.66 -8.79
CA HIS A 86 -13.75 -5.01 -9.83
C HIS A 86 -14.42 -6.37 -9.57
N ARG A 87 -13.68 -7.34 -9.02
CA ARG A 87 -14.17 -8.70 -8.77
C ARG A 87 -14.36 -8.94 -7.29
N TYR A 88 -15.57 -9.32 -6.88
CA TYR A 88 -15.81 -9.79 -5.53
C TYR A 88 -15.36 -11.25 -5.37
N PHE A 89 -14.52 -11.50 -4.39
CA PHE A 89 -14.15 -12.81 -3.85
C PHE A 89 -13.58 -12.60 -2.44
N THR A 90 -13.49 -13.67 -1.65
CA THR A 90 -13.15 -13.59 -0.22
C THR A 90 -11.78 -14.20 0.11
N THR A 91 -11.00 -14.55 -0.91
CA THR A 91 -9.68 -15.20 -0.79
C THR A 91 -8.59 -14.34 -1.45
N LEU A 92 -7.44 -14.94 -1.79
CA LEU A 92 -6.38 -14.33 -2.59
C LEU A 92 -6.33 -15.02 -3.96
N ALA A 93 -6.02 -14.27 -5.02
CA ALA A 93 -5.93 -14.80 -6.37
C ALA A 93 -4.55 -14.56 -7.01
N LEU A 94 -4.15 -15.50 -7.87
CA LEU A 94 -2.87 -15.51 -8.60
C LEU A 94 -3.09 -15.57 -10.13
N PRO A 95 -2.23 -14.93 -10.94
CA PRO A 95 -2.37 -14.91 -12.39
C PRO A 95 -1.96 -16.23 -13.05
N ALA A 96 -2.61 -16.55 -14.17
CA ALA A 96 -2.19 -17.63 -15.09
C ALA A 96 -1.40 -17.06 -16.29
N LEU A 97 -0.42 -16.19 -16.02
CA LEU A 97 0.34 -15.41 -17.01
C LEU A 97 1.86 -15.55 -16.76
N THR A 98 2.67 -15.12 -17.73
CA THR A 98 4.15 -15.23 -17.68
C THR A 98 4.88 -13.90 -17.54
N GLY A 99 4.22 -12.78 -17.78
CA GLY A 99 4.83 -11.45 -17.67
C GLY A 99 3.80 -10.34 -17.74
N TYR A 100 4.13 -9.16 -17.23
CA TYR A 100 3.29 -7.96 -17.32
C TYR A 100 4.00 -6.85 -18.11
N TYR A 101 3.31 -6.30 -19.12
CA TYR A 101 3.86 -5.18 -19.89
C TYR A 101 3.74 -3.85 -19.16
N THR A 102 4.65 -2.94 -19.52
CA THR A 102 4.60 -1.51 -19.17
C THR A 102 5.09 -0.70 -20.37
N PRO A 103 4.74 0.59 -20.52
CA PRO A 103 5.27 1.42 -21.60
C PRO A 103 6.81 1.60 -21.64
N LEU A 104 7.50 1.26 -20.53
CA LEU A 104 8.93 1.49 -20.36
C LEU A 104 9.85 0.55 -21.17
N SER A 105 9.34 -0.57 -21.67
CA SER A 105 10.09 -1.53 -22.50
C SER A 105 9.15 -2.25 -23.46
N ASP A 106 9.73 -2.83 -24.51
CA ASP A 106 9.02 -3.74 -25.43
C ASP A 106 8.91 -5.16 -24.85
N ASP A 107 9.72 -5.48 -23.84
CA ASP A 107 9.68 -6.74 -23.10
C ASP A 107 8.87 -6.61 -21.79
N PRO A 108 8.11 -7.65 -21.39
CA PRO A 108 7.34 -7.62 -20.15
C PRO A 108 8.22 -7.89 -18.93
N LEU A 109 7.83 -7.36 -17.77
CA LEU A 109 8.39 -7.80 -16.48
C LEU A 109 8.06 -9.29 -16.29
N PRO A 110 9.05 -10.16 -16.01
CA PRO A 110 8.82 -11.60 -15.89
C PRO A 110 8.01 -11.91 -14.62
N LEU A 111 7.15 -12.94 -14.68
CA LEU A 111 6.49 -13.50 -13.49
C LEU A 111 7.19 -14.79 -13.04
N ASP A 112 7.19 -15.05 -11.74
CA ASP A 112 7.71 -16.31 -11.19
C ASP A 112 6.66 -17.42 -11.33
N THR A 113 6.55 -17.98 -12.52
CA THR A 113 5.51 -18.96 -12.84
C THR A 113 5.64 -20.25 -12.03
N GLU A 114 6.85 -20.61 -11.59
CA GLU A 114 7.07 -21.79 -10.75
C GLU A 114 6.48 -21.57 -9.36
N LEU A 115 6.82 -20.44 -8.72
CA LEU A 115 6.28 -20.11 -7.41
C LEU A 115 4.77 -19.86 -7.47
N ILE A 116 4.28 -19.15 -8.49
CA ILE A 116 2.84 -18.95 -8.68
C ILE A 116 2.11 -20.29 -8.74
N SER A 117 2.63 -21.26 -9.50
CA SER A 117 2.06 -22.61 -9.58
C SER A 117 2.10 -23.33 -8.24
N LYS A 118 3.20 -23.21 -7.50
CA LYS A 118 3.34 -23.78 -6.15
C LYS A 118 2.32 -23.18 -5.17
N LEU A 119 2.16 -21.85 -5.17
CA LEU A 119 1.20 -21.15 -4.32
C LEU A 119 -0.24 -21.55 -4.66
N LEU A 120 -0.60 -21.66 -5.94
CA LEU A 120 -1.92 -22.13 -6.38
C LEU A 120 -2.28 -23.53 -5.83
N THR A 121 -1.28 -24.39 -5.63
CA THR A 121 -1.47 -25.73 -5.03
C THR A 121 -1.31 -25.77 -3.51
N SER A 122 -0.92 -24.66 -2.89
CA SER A 122 -0.71 -24.57 -1.45
C SER A 122 -2.02 -24.28 -0.71
N THR A 123 -2.11 -24.76 0.54
CA THR A 123 -3.25 -24.52 1.41
C THR A 123 -2.83 -23.63 2.58
N ALA A 124 -3.57 -22.54 2.78
CA ALA A 124 -3.50 -21.74 4.00
C ALA A 124 -4.47 -22.33 5.04
N THR A 125 -4.01 -22.48 6.28
CA THR A 125 -4.85 -22.97 7.39
C THR A 125 -5.29 -21.80 8.24
N ALA A 126 -6.60 -21.57 8.33
CA ALA A 126 -7.18 -20.56 9.20
C ALA A 126 -7.13 -20.99 10.68
N PRO A 127 -7.25 -20.05 11.64
CA PRO A 127 -7.22 -20.36 13.06
C PRO A 127 -8.35 -21.29 13.54
N ASP A 128 -9.47 -21.35 12.81
CA ASP A 128 -10.58 -22.28 13.07
C ASP A 128 -10.34 -23.69 12.51
N GLY A 129 -9.18 -23.92 11.89
CA GLY A 129 -8.79 -25.18 11.25
C GLY A 129 -9.31 -25.34 9.81
N SER A 130 -10.05 -24.37 9.27
CA SER A 130 -10.50 -24.41 7.88
C SER A 130 -9.33 -24.22 6.91
N SER A 131 -9.44 -24.87 5.75
CA SER A 131 -8.44 -24.81 4.68
C SER A 131 -8.88 -23.83 3.61
N LEU A 132 -7.99 -22.91 3.24
CA LEU A 132 -8.19 -21.87 2.23
C LEU A 132 -7.14 -22.06 1.12
N GLY A 133 -7.55 -21.90 -0.13
CA GLY A 133 -6.66 -21.95 -1.29
C GLY A 133 -6.65 -20.62 -2.04
N PHE A 134 -5.65 -20.43 -2.90
CA PHE A 134 -5.67 -19.33 -3.84
C PHE A 134 -6.67 -19.61 -4.97
N GLU A 135 -7.31 -18.55 -5.46
CA GLU A 135 -8.04 -18.56 -6.73
C GLU A 135 -7.10 -18.25 -7.90
N THR A 136 -7.52 -18.61 -9.12
CA THR A 136 -6.85 -18.16 -10.34
C THR A 136 -7.59 -16.94 -10.90
N MET A 137 -6.89 -15.84 -11.11
CA MET A 137 -7.47 -14.69 -11.83
C MET A 137 -7.48 -14.99 -13.33
N THR A 138 -8.63 -14.75 -13.97
CA THR A 138 -8.69 -14.80 -15.43
C THR A 138 -7.92 -13.62 -16.01
N ARG A 139 -7.50 -13.75 -17.27
CA ARG A 139 -6.86 -12.69 -18.05
C ARG A 139 -7.63 -11.37 -17.99
N SER A 140 -8.94 -11.43 -18.16
CA SER A 140 -9.83 -10.26 -18.13
C SER A 140 -9.93 -9.66 -16.73
N THR A 141 -9.95 -10.48 -15.68
CA THR A 141 -9.94 -9.99 -14.29
C THR A 141 -8.62 -9.28 -13.97
N ASP A 142 -7.52 -9.85 -14.43
CA ASP A 142 -6.19 -9.27 -14.22
C ASP A 142 -6.04 -7.93 -14.98
N GLU A 143 -6.48 -7.88 -16.23
CA GLU A 143 -6.43 -6.65 -17.05
C GLU A 143 -7.44 -5.57 -16.62
N ASP A 144 -8.56 -5.91 -15.99
CA ASP A 144 -9.52 -4.92 -15.45
C ASP A 144 -9.05 -4.31 -14.12
N GLU A 145 -8.21 -5.03 -13.36
CA GLU A 145 -7.68 -4.53 -12.08
C GLU A 145 -6.49 -3.59 -12.27
N HIS A 146 -6.48 -2.47 -11.56
CA HIS A 146 -5.44 -1.44 -11.65
C HIS A 146 -4.50 -1.43 -10.44
N SER A 147 -4.93 -1.94 -9.29
CA SER A 147 -4.16 -1.82 -8.04
C SER A 147 -2.74 -2.38 -8.12
N ILE A 148 -2.54 -3.47 -8.84
CA ILE A 148 -1.22 -4.06 -9.09
C ILE A 148 -0.51 -3.33 -10.24
N GLU A 149 -1.24 -2.95 -11.30
CA GLU A 149 -0.67 -2.32 -12.50
C GLU A 149 0.04 -1.01 -12.18
N LEU A 150 -0.53 -0.19 -11.29
CA LEU A 150 0.03 1.12 -10.94
C LEU A 150 1.39 1.05 -10.24
N HIS A 151 1.82 -0.14 -9.80
CA HIS A 151 3.16 -0.37 -9.27
C HIS A 151 4.19 -0.79 -10.33
N LEU A 152 3.74 -1.27 -11.50
CA LEU A 152 4.63 -1.87 -12.49
C LEU A 152 5.59 -0.86 -13.12
N PRO A 153 5.18 0.37 -13.52
CA PRO A 153 6.12 1.35 -14.04
C PRO A 153 7.20 1.74 -13.02
N TYR A 154 6.84 1.95 -11.75
CA TYR A 154 7.81 2.25 -10.70
C TYR A 154 8.79 1.10 -10.45
N ILE A 155 8.30 -0.14 -10.35
CA ILE A 155 9.16 -1.33 -10.20
C ILE A 155 10.12 -1.43 -11.39
N HIS A 156 9.60 -1.35 -12.62
CA HIS A 156 10.41 -1.42 -13.83
C HIS A 156 11.47 -0.32 -13.85
N ARG A 157 11.10 0.92 -13.53
CA ARG A 157 12.05 2.03 -13.54
C ARG A 157 13.14 1.87 -12.48
N ARG A 158 12.79 1.43 -11.27
CA ARG A 158 13.78 1.14 -10.21
C ARG A 158 14.75 0.04 -10.64
N LEU A 159 14.26 -1.01 -11.30
CA LEU A 159 15.10 -2.08 -11.84
C LEU A 159 16.00 -1.62 -12.99
N GLN A 160 15.52 -0.78 -13.90
CA GLN A 160 16.35 -0.15 -14.95
C GLN A 160 17.48 0.69 -14.35
N LEU A 161 17.18 1.47 -13.31
CA LEU A 161 18.19 2.30 -12.62
C LEU A 161 19.22 1.44 -11.88
N GLN A 162 18.79 0.34 -11.27
CA GLN A 162 19.68 -0.57 -10.53
C GLN A 162 20.52 -1.48 -11.45
N HIS A 163 19.96 -1.87 -12.60
CA HIS A 163 20.55 -2.83 -13.53
C HIS A 163 20.49 -2.30 -14.98
N PRO A 164 21.23 -1.22 -15.30
CA PRO A 164 21.11 -0.50 -16.57
C PRO A 164 21.44 -1.38 -17.81
N ASP A 165 22.32 -2.37 -17.64
CA ASP A 165 22.76 -3.25 -18.73
C ASP A 165 22.01 -4.59 -18.76
N LYS A 166 21.05 -4.81 -17.85
CA LYS A 166 20.34 -6.08 -17.73
C LYS A 166 19.03 -6.03 -18.54
N PRO A 167 18.78 -7.00 -19.42
CA PRO A 167 17.53 -7.04 -20.18
C PRO A 167 16.33 -7.30 -19.25
N THR A 168 15.15 -6.77 -19.59
CA THR A 168 13.94 -6.87 -18.76
C THR A 168 13.60 -8.31 -18.39
N ALA A 169 13.77 -9.26 -19.31
CA ALA A 169 13.51 -10.69 -19.06
C ALA A 169 14.40 -11.33 -17.97
N GLN A 170 15.49 -10.68 -17.56
CA GLN A 170 16.41 -11.13 -16.51
C GLN A 170 16.28 -10.34 -15.20
N TYR A 171 15.31 -9.43 -15.12
CA TYR A 171 14.97 -8.79 -13.86
C TYR A 171 14.41 -9.80 -12.85
N PRO A 172 14.48 -9.49 -11.54
CA PRO A 172 13.79 -10.26 -10.51
C PRO A 172 12.32 -10.48 -10.90
N PRO A 173 11.85 -11.73 -11.03
CA PRO A 173 10.47 -11.98 -11.40
C PRO A 173 9.49 -11.51 -10.33
N LEU A 174 8.30 -11.12 -10.80
CA LEU A 174 7.22 -10.67 -9.95
C LEU A 174 6.33 -11.84 -9.50
N VAL A 175 5.72 -11.68 -8.33
CA VAL A 175 4.60 -12.51 -7.84
C VAL A 175 3.41 -11.60 -7.55
N PRO A 176 2.53 -11.39 -8.55
CA PRO A 176 1.30 -10.63 -8.35
C PRO A 176 0.30 -11.43 -7.50
N ILE A 177 -0.25 -10.80 -6.47
CA ILE A 177 -1.27 -11.38 -5.60
C ILE A 177 -2.42 -10.38 -5.47
N MET A 178 -3.59 -10.76 -5.96
CA MET A 178 -4.81 -9.95 -5.80
C MET A 178 -5.55 -10.40 -4.55
N VAL A 179 -5.87 -9.48 -3.65
CA VAL A 179 -6.53 -9.75 -2.38
C VAL A 179 -8.00 -9.33 -2.48
N GLY A 180 -8.90 -10.28 -2.23
CA GLY A 180 -10.34 -10.03 -2.22
C GLY A 180 -10.83 -9.29 -0.97
N SER A 181 -12.15 -9.10 -0.89
CA SER A 181 -12.82 -8.59 0.31
C SER A 181 -12.89 -9.71 1.35
N THR A 182 -11.87 -9.81 2.19
CA THR A 182 -11.65 -10.96 3.06
C THR A 182 -11.82 -10.63 4.55
N SER A 183 -11.40 -11.53 5.44
CA SER A 183 -11.51 -11.41 6.90
C SER A 183 -10.14 -11.45 7.57
N THR A 184 -10.03 -10.95 8.81
CA THR A 184 -8.81 -11.04 9.63
C THR A 184 -8.34 -12.48 9.84
N MET A 185 -9.28 -13.44 9.88
CA MET A 185 -8.98 -14.87 9.90
C MET A 185 -8.26 -15.33 8.63
N THR A 186 -8.76 -14.92 7.47
CA THR A 186 -8.15 -15.24 6.18
C THR A 186 -6.81 -14.50 6.00
N GLU A 187 -6.73 -13.24 6.43
CA GLU A 187 -5.48 -12.47 6.47
C GLU A 187 -4.41 -13.20 7.26
N ARG A 188 -4.74 -13.72 8.45
CA ARG A 188 -3.82 -14.49 9.29
C ARG A 188 -3.42 -15.82 8.65
N ALA A 189 -4.35 -16.51 8.00
CA ALA A 189 -4.10 -17.77 7.32
C ALA A 189 -3.06 -17.59 6.19
N PHE A 190 -3.31 -16.63 5.29
CA PHE A 190 -2.40 -16.33 4.19
C PHE A 190 -1.12 -15.64 4.65
N GLY A 191 -1.19 -14.80 5.69
CA GLY A 191 0.00 -14.21 6.31
C GLY A 191 0.95 -15.29 6.81
N THR A 192 0.42 -16.30 7.52
CA THR A 192 1.20 -17.47 7.96
C THR A 192 1.79 -18.25 6.77
N LEU A 193 1.03 -18.45 5.70
CA LEU A 193 1.51 -19.13 4.49
C LEU A 193 2.62 -18.33 3.78
N LEU A 194 2.56 -16.99 3.82
CA LEU A 194 3.51 -16.10 3.16
C LEU A 194 4.75 -15.77 4.02
N ALA A 195 4.70 -15.98 5.33
CA ALA A 195 5.78 -15.67 6.26
C ALA A 195 7.17 -16.23 5.86
N PRO A 196 7.32 -17.48 5.37
CA PRO A 196 8.63 -17.98 4.92
C PRO A 196 9.22 -17.21 3.74
N TYR A 197 8.39 -16.62 2.88
CA TYR A 197 8.87 -15.78 1.78
C TYR A 197 9.29 -14.40 2.29
N LEU A 198 8.73 -13.94 3.40
CA LEU A 198 9.06 -12.68 4.03
C LEU A 198 10.41 -12.78 4.79
N GLU A 199 10.67 -13.92 5.42
CA GLU A 199 11.94 -14.26 6.07
C GLU A 199 13.14 -14.33 5.09
N ASP A 200 12.91 -14.73 3.85
CA ASP A 200 13.96 -14.79 2.83
C ASP A 200 14.45 -13.36 2.47
N PRO A 201 15.73 -13.03 2.77
CA PRO A 201 16.26 -11.68 2.60
C PRO A 201 16.38 -11.24 1.14
N THR A 202 16.12 -12.14 0.18
CA THR A 202 16.14 -11.87 -1.26
C THR A 202 14.76 -11.59 -1.84
N ASN A 203 13.70 -11.61 -1.03
CA ASN A 203 12.37 -11.20 -1.46
C ASN A 203 12.06 -9.77 -1.02
N ALA A 204 11.39 -9.02 -1.91
CA ALA A 204 10.80 -7.72 -1.63
C ALA A 204 9.27 -7.75 -1.81
N PHE A 205 8.56 -6.86 -1.12
CA PHE A 205 7.10 -6.81 -1.08
C PHE A 205 6.61 -5.39 -1.31
N VAL A 206 5.71 -5.22 -2.28
CA VAL A 206 5.00 -3.98 -2.57
C VAL A 206 3.54 -4.18 -2.18
N ILE A 207 3.09 -3.46 -1.17
CA ILE A 207 1.70 -3.44 -0.71
C ILE A 207 1.02 -2.22 -1.34
N SER A 208 0.00 -2.50 -2.14
CA SER A 208 -0.75 -1.50 -2.89
C SER A 208 -1.91 -0.98 -2.06
N SER A 209 -1.88 0.30 -1.66
CA SER A 209 -2.96 0.93 -0.90
C SER A 209 -2.98 2.45 -1.02
N ASP A 210 -4.11 2.98 -1.48
CA ASP A 210 -4.56 4.32 -1.08
C ASP A 210 -5.15 4.27 0.35
N PHE A 211 -5.31 5.42 0.99
CA PHE A 211 -5.89 5.56 2.33
C PHE A 211 -7.35 6.01 2.23
N CYS A 212 -7.83 6.96 3.04
CA CYS A 212 -9.24 7.37 3.02
C CYS A 212 -9.73 7.77 1.63
N HIS A 213 -10.84 7.16 1.20
CA HIS A 213 -11.71 7.65 0.14
C HIS A 213 -12.93 8.33 0.80
N TRP A 214 -12.86 9.65 0.94
CA TRP A 214 -13.89 10.44 1.63
C TRP A 214 -14.84 11.11 0.65
N GLY A 215 -16.14 11.02 0.92
CA GLY A 215 -17.19 11.74 0.21
C GLY A 215 -18.45 10.91 -0.01
N LEU A 216 -19.54 11.60 -0.33
CA LEU A 216 -20.83 10.98 -0.62
C LEU A 216 -20.73 9.91 -1.72
N ARG A 217 -19.87 10.11 -2.73
CA ARG A 217 -19.65 9.16 -3.83
C ARG A 217 -19.04 7.83 -3.38
N PHE A 218 -18.30 7.84 -2.27
CA PHE A 218 -17.70 6.65 -1.65
C PHE A 218 -18.57 6.08 -0.54
N ARG A 219 -19.72 6.70 -0.24
CA ARG A 219 -20.60 6.36 0.88
C ARG A 219 -19.87 6.39 2.22
N TYR A 220 -18.89 7.28 2.34
CA TYR A 220 -18.09 7.44 3.55
C TYR A 220 -17.88 8.94 3.83
N THR A 221 -18.47 9.44 4.91
CA THR A 221 -18.46 10.86 5.28
C THR A 221 -18.13 11.04 6.76
N TYR A 222 -17.28 10.15 7.30
CA TYR A 222 -16.87 10.18 8.70
C TYR A 222 -16.13 11.48 9.02
N TYR A 223 -16.49 12.10 10.13
CA TYR A 223 -16.02 13.40 10.56
C TYR A 223 -15.77 13.40 12.07
N VAL A 224 -14.62 13.91 12.48
CA VAL A 224 -14.11 13.93 13.86
C VAL A 224 -14.15 15.37 14.37
N PRO A 225 -15.16 15.76 15.18
CA PRO A 225 -15.29 17.12 15.71
C PRO A 225 -14.13 17.56 16.61
N GLN A 226 -13.39 16.61 17.18
CA GLN A 226 -12.24 16.83 18.06
C GLN A 226 -10.90 16.87 17.31
N ALA A 227 -10.94 16.84 15.96
CA ALA A 227 -9.74 16.97 15.15
C ALA A 227 -8.98 18.28 15.47
N PRO A 228 -7.65 18.31 15.35
CA PRO A 228 -6.89 19.56 15.52
C PRO A 228 -7.35 20.64 14.52
N HIS A 229 -7.55 21.86 15.01
CA HIS A 229 -7.88 23.03 14.20
C HIS A 229 -7.06 24.26 14.65
N PRO A 230 -6.16 24.81 13.80
CA PRO A 230 -5.86 24.34 12.46
C PRO A 230 -5.16 22.97 12.48
N GLY A 231 -5.47 22.14 11.48
CA GLY A 231 -4.88 20.83 11.26
C GLY A 231 -3.50 20.90 10.58
N PRO A 232 -2.89 19.73 10.31
CA PRO A 232 -1.59 19.67 9.65
C PRO A 232 -1.66 20.23 8.23
N ARG A 233 -0.64 21.00 7.83
CA ARG A 233 -0.45 21.41 6.44
C ARG A 233 0.20 20.28 5.66
N LEU A 234 -0.51 19.75 4.67
CA LEU A 234 0.02 18.72 3.79
C LEU A 234 0.95 19.34 2.73
N PRO A 235 1.95 18.59 2.23
CA PRO A 235 2.25 17.20 2.56
C PRO A 235 3.01 17.03 3.89
N LEU A 236 2.76 15.94 4.62
CA LEU A 236 3.54 15.57 5.80
C LEU A 236 4.71 14.65 5.45
N SER A 237 5.81 14.82 6.19
CA SER A 237 7.04 14.01 6.07
C SER A 237 7.25 13.18 7.35
N SER A 238 8.24 12.28 7.35
CA SER A 238 8.50 11.32 8.44
C SER A 238 8.45 11.91 9.85
N THR A 239 9.01 13.10 10.06
CA THR A 239 9.08 13.76 11.38
C THR A 239 7.74 14.19 11.96
N ALA A 240 6.70 14.30 11.13
CA ALA A 240 5.34 14.66 11.53
C ALA A 240 4.36 13.47 11.43
N LEU A 241 4.86 12.29 11.05
CA LEU A 241 4.08 11.07 10.88
C LEU A 241 4.40 10.07 11.98
N PRO A 242 3.46 9.20 12.36
CA PRO A 242 3.71 8.15 13.33
C PRO A 242 4.92 7.30 12.93
N GLN A 243 5.79 7.01 13.91
CA GLN A 243 6.96 6.16 13.73
C GLN A 243 6.91 4.94 14.67
N PRO A 244 7.56 3.83 14.30
CA PRO A 244 7.83 2.75 15.23
C PRO A 244 8.60 3.24 16.46
N GLY A 245 8.10 2.93 17.66
CA GLY A 245 8.72 3.34 18.91
C GLY A 245 8.14 4.63 19.52
N ASP A 246 7.18 5.28 18.85
CA ASP A 246 6.35 6.30 19.49
C ASP A 246 5.71 5.75 20.78
N GLU A 247 5.53 6.61 21.78
CA GLU A 247 4.99 6.21 23.08
C GLU A 247 3.60 5.58 22.93
N PRO A 248 3.33 4.42 23.54
CA PRO A 248 2.03 3.75 23.42
C PRO A 248 0.84 4.64 23.77
N SER A 249 0.99 5.51 24.77
CA SER A 249 -0.05 6.48 25.18
C SER A 249 -0.37 7.48 24.07
N ASP A 250 0.61 7.87 23.25
CA ASP A 250 0.40 8.81 22.14
C ASP A 250 -0.35 8.14 21.00
N ILE A 251 -0.07 6.87 20.73
CA ILE A 251 -0.79 6.05 19.74
C ILE A 251 -2.24 5.86 20.20
N GLU A 252 -2.45 5.45 21.45
CA GLU A 252 -3.78 5.27 22.05
C GLU A 252 -4.60 6.56 22.02
N ALA A 253 -4.01 7.70 22.38
CA ALA A 253 -4.68 8.99 22.32
C ALA A 253 -5.10 9.38 20.89
N LYS A 254 -4.27 9.12 19.87
CA LYS A 254 -4.65 9.35 18.46
C LYS A 254 -5.83 8.47 18.04
N MET A 255 -5.82 7.20 18.44
CA MET A 255 -6.91 6.26 18.15
C MET A 255 -8.21 6.66 18.86
N GLU A 256 -8.14 7.10 20.11
CA GLU A 256 -9.29 7.58 20.88
C GLU A 256 -9.93 8.83 20.26
N VAL A 257 -9.12 9.82 19.88
CA VAL A 257 -9.62 11.02 19.19
C VAL A 257 -10.28 10.64 17.85
N ALA A 258 -9.65 9.77 17.06
CA ALA A 258 -10.21 9.31 15.79
C ALA A 258 -11.53 8.54 15.97
N ALA A 259 -11.69 7.79 17.07
CA ALA A 259 -12.89 7.02 17.37
C ALA A 259 -14.12 7.89 17.73
N ALA A 260 -13.91 9.14 18.14
CA ALA A 260 -14.96 10.05 18.58
C ALA A 260 -15.73 10.75 17.43
N GLY A 261 -15.62 10.24 16.20
CA GLY A 261 -16.27 10.81 15.02
C GLY A 261 -17.69 10.31 14.74
N GLN A 262 -18.30 10.90 13.72
CA GLN A 262 -19.66 10.63 13.26
C GLN A 262 -19.76 10.79 11.74
N SER A 263 -20.76 10.15 11.09
CA SER A 263 -20.98 10.33 9.65
C SER A 263 -21.81 11.58 9.36
N LEU A 264 -21.27 12.49 8.53
CA LEU A 264 -22.00 13.66 8.05
C LEU A 264 -23.09 13.25 7.04
N GLN A 265 -24.21 13.95 7.10
CA GLN A 265 -25.32 13.88 6.16
C GLN A 265 -25.19 14.98 5.10
N ARG A 266 -25.85 14.79 3.96
CA ARG A 266 -25.86 15.75 2.83
C ARG A 266 -26.24 17.19 3.21
N ARG A 267 -27.06 17.35 4.25
CA ARG A 267 -27.54 18.66 4.73
C ARG A 267 -26.62 19.32 5.76
N ASP A 268 -25.65 18.58 6.27
CA ASP A 268 -24.78 19.06 7.33
C ASP A 268 -23.81 20.10 6.79
N ARG A 269 -23.38 21.00 7.67
CA ARG A 269 -22.44 22.08 7.37
C ARG A 269 -21.46 22.17 8.53
N ILE A 270 -20.19 22.38 8.21
CA ILE A 270 -19.16 22.57 9.23
C ILE A 270 -19.34 23.96 9.85
N GLY A 271 -19.46 23.99 11.18
CA GLY A 271 -19.66 25.23 11.93
C GLY A 271 -18.38 26.07 11.96
N ARG A 272 -18.52 27.39 12.12
CA ARG A 272 -17.34 28.27 12.31
C ARG A 272 -16.54 27.84 13.55
N GLY A 273 -15.22 27.74 13.39
CA GLY A 273 -14.31 27.34 14.47
C GLY A 273 -14.32 25.84 14.78
N GLN A 274 -15.02 25.03 13.97
CA GLN A 274 -14.86 23.58 13.96
C GLN A 274 -13.77 23.18 12.97
N PRO A 275 -13.16 22.00 13.14
CA PRO A 275 -12.22 21.45 12.17
C PRO A 275 -12.86 21.32 10.78
N GLU A 276 -12.12 21.66 9.74
CA GLU A 276 -12.54 21.40 8.37
C GLU A 276 -12.53 19.89 8.06
N ILE A 277 -13.28 19.47 7.04
CA ILE A 277 -13.41 18.05 6.70
C ILE A 277 -12.04 17.41 6.41
N HIS A 278 -11.16 18.12 5.70
CA HIS A 278 -9.81 17.63 5.44
C HIS A 278 -8.96 17.48 6.71
N GLU A 279 -9.13 18.33 7.73
CA GLU A 279 -8.43 18.20 9.02
C GLU A 279 -8.91 16.96 9.78
N SER A 280 -10.23 16.70 9.73
CA SER A 280 -10.80 15.44 10.21
C SER A 280 -10.24 14.22 9.48
N ILE A 281 -10.12 14.27 8.14
CA ILE A 281 -9.55 13.16 7.36
C ILE A 281 -8.14 12.83 7.82
N SER A 282 -7.31 13.85 8.01
CA SER A 282 -5.95 13.67 8.50
C SER A 282 -5.91 13.04 9.89
N THR A 283 -6.89 13.32 10.75
CA THR A 283 -6.95 12.76 12.10
C THR A 283 -7.09 11.24 12.09
N PHE A 284 -8.09 10.70 11.38
CA PHE A 284 -8.30 9.25 11.38
C PHE A 284 -7.34 8.51 10.42
N ASP A 285 -6.81 9.15 9.37
CA ASP A 285 -5.71 8.58 8.59
C ASP A 285 -4.44 8.44 9.42
N ILE A 286 -4.05 9.47 10.18
CA ILE A 286 -2.87 9.43 11.06
C ILE A 286 -3.06 8.41 12.18
N ALA A 287 -4.27 8.28 12.76
CA ALA A 287 -4.56 7.22 13.72
C ALA A 287 -4.44 5.82 13.09
N THR A 288 -4.89 5.67 11.83
CA THR A 288 -4.71 4.42 11.08
C THR A 288 -3.24 4.10 10.85
N MET A 289 -2.43 5.10 10.48
CA MET A 289 -0.97 4.95 10.36
C MET A 289 -0.34 4.56 11.69
N ALA A 290 -0.72 5.22 12.79
CA ALA A 290 -0.22 4.91 14.13
C ALA A 290 -0.56 3.47 14.57
N ALA A 291 -1.74 2.97 14.21
CA ALA A 291 -2.08 1.57 14.46
C ALA A 291 -1.16 0.61 13.68
N ILE A 292 -0.79 0.94 12.45
CA ILE A 292 0.14 0.14 11.63
C ILE A 292 1.56 0.17 12.22
N THR A 293 2.04 1.30 12.75
CA THR A 293 3.41 1.39 13.34
C THR A 293 3.58 0.51 14.58
N THR A 294 2.49 0.10 15.24
CA THR A 294 2.55 -0.86 16.35
C THR A 294 3.11 -2.22 15.94
N GLY A 295 3.02 -2.57 14.64
CA GLY A 295 3.34 -3.90 14.12
C GLY A 295 2.31 -4.96 14.48
N ARG A 296 1.16 -4.59 15.07
CA ARG A 296 0.10 -5.53 15.44
C ARG A 296 -1.06 -5.48 14.45
N ALA A 297 -1.33 -6.58 13.75
CA ALA A 297 -2.44 -6.65 12.79
C ALA A 297 -3.80 -6.36 13.47
N ALA A 298 -3.95 -6.78 14.73
CA ALA A 298 -5.14 -6.49 15.54
C ALA A 298 -5.38 -4.99 15.74
N SER A 299 -4.34 -4.20 16.06
CA SER A 299 -4.49 -2.75 16.24
C SER A 299 -5.02 -2.06 14.97
N PHE A 300 -4.52 -2.51 13.82
CA PHE A 300 -4.97 -1.99 12.53
C PHE A 300 -6.42 -2.40 12.22
N ALA A 301 -6.81 -3.64 12.53
CA ALA A 301 -8.20 -4.08 12.38
C ALA A 301 -9.15 -3.27 13.30
N ASP A 302 -8.78 -3.07 14.56
CA ASP A 302 -9.60 -2.37 15.56
C ASP A 302 -9.90 -0.91 15.15
N ILE A 303 -8.90 -0.17 14.65
CA ILE A 303 -9.11 1.22 14.22
C ILE A 303 -9.96 1.31 12.96
N LEU A 304 -9.84 0.36 12.04
CA LEU A 304 -10.67 0.29 10.84
C LEU A 304 -12.12 -0.05 11.18
N GLU A 305 -12.36 -0.99 12.09
CA GLU A 305 -13.70 -1.32 12.57
C GLU A 305 -14.35 -0.10 13.26
N THR A 306 -13.57 0.62 14.06
CA THR A 306 -14.06 1.77 14.83
C THR A 306 -14.41 2.97 13.94
N THR A 307 -13.55 3.30 12.98
CA THR A 307 -13.69 4.52 12.14
C THR A 307 -14.42 4.25 10.82
N GLY A 308 -14.47 2.99 10.38
CA GLY A 308 -14.90 2.61 9.04
C GLY A 308 -13.99 3.13 7.91
N ASN A 309 -12.76 3.57 8.22
CA ASN A 309 -11.88 4.22 7.25
C ASN A 309 -11.72 3.36 5.97
N THR A 310 -11.90 4.01 4.82
CA THR A 310 -11.99 3.36 3.50
C THR A 310 -10.63 3.10 2.87
N VAL A 311 -9.66 2.63 3.67
CA VAL A 311 -8.34 2.18 3.18
C VAL A 311 -8.54 1.01 2.21
N CYS A 312 -8.29 1.23 0.92
CA CYS A 312 -8.62 0.25 -0.11
C CYS A 312 -7.74 -1.01 -0.01
N GLY A 313 -6.47 -0.86 0.37
CA GLY A 313 -5.51 -1.94 0.59
C GLY A 313 -5.51 -2.50 2.02
N ARG A 314 -6.58 -2.30 2.81
CA ARG A 314 -6.66 -2.83 4.19
C ARG A 314 -6.38 -4.33 4.29
N HIS A 315 -6.87 -5.13 3.34
CA HIS A 315 -6.66 -6.57 3.36
C HIS A 315 -5.23 -6.96 2.94
N PRO A 316 -4.63 -6.40 1.86
CA PRO A 316 -3.19 -6.51 1.60
C PRO A 316 -2.30 -6.14 2.80
N ILE A 317 -2.59 -5.03 3.47
CA ILE A 317 -1.86 -4.59 4.66
C ILE A 317 -2.03 -5.63 5.79
N GLY A 318 -3.26 -6.07 6.07
CA GLY A 318 -3.56 -7.07 7.10
C GLY A 318 -2.88 -8.44 6.86
N VAL A 319 -2.86 -8.93 5.62
CA VAL A 319 -2.12 -10.15 5.23
C VAL A 319 -0.64 -10.01 5.56
N ILE A 320 -0.02 -8.88 5.17
CA ILE A 320 1.43 -8.72 5.35
C ILE A 320 1.81 -8.41 6.79
N MET A 321 1.02 -7.61 7.51
CA MET A 321 1.20 -7.46 8.95
C MET A 321 1.10 -8.81 9.67
N SER A 322 0.13 -9.65 9.31
CA SER A 322 0.03 -11.01 9.85
C SER A 322 1.23 -11.89 9.47
N ALA A 323 1.78 -11.75 8.26
CA ALA A 323 2.99 -12.47 7.85
C ALA A 323 4.23 -12.03 8.66
N ILE A 324 4.36 -10.72 8.88
CA ILE A 324 5.43 -10.13 9.67
C ILE A 324 5.37 -10.61 11.12
N GLU A 325 4.20 -10.62 11.75
CA GLU A 325 4.00 -11.12 13.12
C GLU A 325 4.47 -12.57 13.29
N GLN A 326 4.37 -13.38 12.23
CA GLN A 326 4.80 -14.78 12.24
C GLN A 326 6.29 -14.93 11.94
N ALA A 327 6.84 -14.10 11.04
CA ALA A 327 8.24 -14.13 10.60
C ALA A 327 9.21 -13.49 11.60
N THR A 328 8.76 -12.47 12.34
CA THR A 328 9.58 -11.72 13.28
C THR A 328 9.40 -12.26 14.69
N LYS A 329 10.51 -12.56 15.37
CA LYS A 329 10.45 -12.89 16.80
C LYS A 329 10.19 -11.60 17.59
N PRO A 330 9.37 -11.64 18.66
CA PRO A 330 9.21 -10.50 19.55
C PRO A 330 10.51 -10.28 20.34
N ASP A 331 11.47 -9.57 19.75
CA ASP A 331 12.74 -9.20 20.39
C ASP A 331 12.76 -7.73 20.86
N GLY A 332 11.63 -7.03 20.74
CA GLY A 332 11.48 -5.62 21.13
C GLY A 332 12.06 -4.63 20.10
N GLY A 333 12.56 -5.10 18.96
CA GLY A 333 13.10 -4.27 17.89
C GLY A 333 12.05 -3.50 17.08
N GLN A 334 12.54 -2.78 16.07
CA GLN A 334 11.72 -2.10 15.05
C GLN A 334 11.53 -2.93 13.78
N ASN A 335 12.16 -4.10 13.66
CA ASN A 335 11.96 -5.01 12.54
C ASN A 335 10.47 -5.40 12.45
N GLY A 336 9.94 -5.43 11.23
CA GLY A 336 8.54 -5.70 10.95
C GLY A 336 7.61 -4.51 11.16
N LYS A 337 8.06 -3.38 11.70
CA LYS A 337 7.21 -2.19 11.87
C LYS A 337 7.38 -1.23 10.70
N PHE A 338 6.28 -0.58 10.32
CA PHE A 338 6.28 0.36 9.20
C PHE A 338 6.67 1.76 9.65
N HIS A 339 7.61 2.38 8.92
CA HIS A 339 7.98 3.78 9.02
C HIS A 339 7.24 4.57 7.94
N PHE A 340 6.32 5.45 8.33
CA PHE A 340 5.64 6.34 7.40
C PHE A 340 6.55 7.53 7.03
N ILE A 341 6.70 7.80 5.73
CA ILE A 341 7.63 8.81 5.22
C ILE A 341 6.96 9.91 4.42
N ARG A 342 5.72 9.68 3.97
CA ARG A 342 4.95 10.66 3.23
C ARG A 342 3.46 10.47 3.46
N TYR A 343 2.74 11.58 3.61
CA TYR A 343 1.28 11.62 3.58
C TYR A 343 0.79 12.84 2.80
N GLU A 344 -0.11 12.60 1.86
CA GLU A 344 -0.71 13.59 0.97
C GLU A 344 -2.21 13.31 0.81
N ARG A 345 -2.93 14.26 0.21
CA ARG A 345 -4.32 14.09 -0.20
C ARG A 345 -4.56 14.73 -1.56
N SER A 346 -5.60 14.29 -2.25
CA SER A 346 -5.96 14.83 -3.56
C SER A 346 -6.48 16.27 -3.52
N SER A 347 -7.17 16.68 -2.45
CA SER A 347 -7.66 18.05 -2.24
C SER A 347 -8.08 18.33 -0.79
N ASP A 348 -7.88 19.55 -0.32
CA ASP A 348 -8.34 20.04 0.99
C ASP A 348 -9.83 20.41 0.93
N ILE A 349 -10.68 19.40 1.10
CA ILE A 349 -12.13 19.57 1.03
C ILE A 349 -12.70 20.21 2.31
N THR A 350 -13.78 20.99 2.15
CA THR A 350 -14.45 21.70 3.25
C THR A 350 -15.99 21.52 3.21
N ASP A 351 -16.56 21.10 2.06
CA ASP A 351 -17.98 20.85 1.93
C ASP A 351 -18.31 19.35 1.80
N VAL A 352 -19.45 18.92 2.33
CA VAL A 352 -19.90 17.52 2.29
C VAL A 352 -20.16 17.00 0.87
N HIS A 353 -20.34 17.90 -0.09
CA HIS A 353 -20.48 17.56 -1.51
C HIS A 353 -19.15 17.30 -2.21
N ASP A 354 -18.04 17.68 -1.61
CA ASP A 354 -16.72 17.42 -2.13
C ASP A 354 -16.29 15.95 -1.89
N SER A 355 -15.15 15.55 -2.46
CA SER A 355 -14.55 14.26 -2.17
C SER A 355 -13.04 14.32 -2.29
N SER A 356 -12.34 13.55 -1.47
CA SER A 356 -10.87 13.47 -1.49
C SER A 356 -10.41 12.02 -1.36
N VAL A 357 -9.19 11.75 -1.83
CA VAL A 357 -8.48 10.48 -1.58
C VAL A 357 -7.13 10.79 -0.95
N SER A 358 -6.77 10.02 0.07
CA SER A 358 -5.51 10.13 0.80
C SER A 358 -4.45 9.17 0.27
N TYR A 359 -3.18 9.58 0.29
CA TYR A 359 -2.04 8.80 -0.20
C TYR A 359 -0.93 8.76 0.84
N VAL A 360 -0.34 7.58 1.05
CA VAL A 360 0.78 7.40 1.97
C VAL A 360 1.95 6.70 1.31
N SER A 361 3.15 6.92 1.84
CA SER A 361 4.29 6.04 1.62
C SER A 361 4.87 5.58 2.94
N ALA A 362 5.17 4.28 3.02
CA ALA A 362 5.84 3.68 4.16
C ALA A 362 6.77 2.55 3.71
N PHE A 363 7.72 2.20 4.57
CA PHE A 363 8.55 0.99 4.42
C PHE A 363 8.67 0.24 5.74
N ALA A 364 9.00 -1.05 5.70
CA ALA A 364 9.38 -1.83 6.87
C ALA A 364 10.72 -2.54 6.64
N LEU A 365 11.49 -2.63 7.73
CA LEU A 365 12.74 -3.40 7.80
C LEU A 365 12.42 -4.84 8.16
N LEU A 366 13.10 -5.82 7.56
CA LEU A 366 12.90 -7.24 7.83
C LEU A 366 14.20 -8.01 8.01
#